data_AF-A0A140K0E0-F1
#
_entry.id   AF-A0A140K0E0-F1
#
_cell.length_a   1.000
_cell.length_b   1.000
_cell.length_c   1.000
_cell.angle_alpha   90.00
_cell.angle_beta   90.00
_cell.angle_gamma   90.00
#
_symmetry.space_group_name_H-M   'P 1'
#
loop_
_entity.id
_entity.type
_entity.pdbx_description
1 polymer ?
#
loop_
_entity_poly.entity_id
_entity_poly.type
_entity_poly.pdbx_seq_one_letter_code
_entity_poly.pdbx_strand_id
1 'polypeptide(L)'
;MQRAIYRILDTNLDRAREGLRIIEEWCRLGLNNAQLAEECKNMRQELAKWHTVQLRQARDTPGDVGTELTHPQEETRDDIEHLLRANLCRTQEALRVIEEYSKLYKPQMGITAKQMRYQIYTLESKLLTNRRRQQLENANLYLVTSASEQILAVVDAALQAGLTLVQYREKTADDTLRLAQAQQLCQLCHQYGALFLVNDRVDLALAVNADGVHLGQQDLPIALAREILGSQKIIGCSTTNPEEMATAIAEGADYIGVGPVYETPTKPNKTAAGFDYLRYAATNSTIPWFAIGGIDLNNLNEVLLTGAQRVAVVRAIMQAEQPGMITRQFLAQLGRQQRLLDLGTKLI
;
A
#
# COMPACT_ATOMS: atom_id res chain seq x y z
N MET A 1 -6.48 -46.61 7.51
CA MET A 1 -5.56 -45.67 6.85
C MET A 1 -6.24 -44.90 5.71
N GLN A 2 -6.79 -45.57 4.69
CA GLN A 2 -7.40 -44.90 3.52
C GLN A 2 -8.58 -43.96 3.86
N ARG A 3 -9.48 -44.36 4.77
CA ARG A 3 -10.58 -43.50 5.26
C ARG A 3 -10.06 -42.19 5.89
N ALA A 4 -8.93 -42.24 6.61
CA ALA A 4 -8.33 -41.05 7.21
C ALA A 4 -7.79 -40.09 6.14
N ILE A 5 -7.12 -40.63 5.10
CA ILE A 5 -6.65 -39.83 3.95
C ILE A 5 -7.84 -39.11 3.29
N TYR A 6 -8.98 -39.78 3.11
CA TYR A 6 -10.15 -39.16 2.50
C TYR A 6 -10.75 -38.05 3.36
N ARG A 7 -10.85 -38.23 4.68
CA ARG A 7 -11.29 -37.18 5.62
C ARG A 7 -10.37 -35.96 5.59
N ILE A 8 -9.06 -36.19 5.55
CA ILE A 8 -8.06 -35.12 5.49
C ILE A 8 -8.21 -34.33 4.19
N LEU A 9 -8.31 -35.01 3.05
CA LEU A 9 -8.47 -34.35 1.76
C LEU A 9 -9.82 -33.61 1.64
N ASP A 10 -10.92 -34.21 2.11
CA ASP A 10 -12.26 -33.58 2.16
C ASP A 10 -12.23 -32.25 2.91
N THR A 11 -11.71 -32.28 4.14
CA THR A 11 -11.68 -31.11 5.02
C THR A 11 -10.81 -29.98 4.45
N ASN A 12 -9.63 -30.31 3.91
CA ASN A 12 -8.72 -29.29 3.40
C ASN A 12 -9.16 -28.73 2.04
N LEU A 13 -9.87 -29.51 1.22
CA LEU A 13 -10.51 -28.98 0.01
C LEU A 13 -11.57 -27.93 0.35
N ASP A 14 -12.40 -28.18 1.36
CA ASP A 14 -13.39 -27.19 1.79
C ASP A 14 -12.72 -25.96 2.42
N ARG A 15 -11.78 -26.13 3.35
CA ARG A 15 -11.02 -25.01 3.96
C ARG A 15 -10.35 -24.11 2.92
N ALA A 16 -9.67 -24.70 1.93
CA ALA A 16 -9.02 -23.93 0.87
C ALA A 16 -10.06 -23.13 0.05
N ARG A 17 -11.20 -23.73 -0.28
CA ARG A 17 -12.28 -23.09 -1.05
C ARG A 17 -13.00 -22.01 -0.25
N GLU A 18 -13.19 -22.18 1.05
CA GLU A 18 -13.81 -21.20 1.94
C GLU A 18 -12.91 -19.97 2.14
N GLY A 19 -11.62 -20.17 2.42
CA GLY A 19 -10.65 -19.07 2.50
C GLY A 19 -10.59 -18.26 1.20
N LEU A 20 -10.55 -18.94 0.06
CA LEU A 20 -10.64 -18.30 -1.27
C LEU A 20 -11.95 -17.54 -1.49
N ARG A 21 -13.07 -18.01 -0.94
CA ARG A 21 -14.36 -17.33 -1.07
C ARG A 21 -14.35 -16.00 -0.32
N ILE A 22 -13.78 -15.97 0.87
CA ILE A 22 -13.66 -14.74 1.66
C ILE A 22 -12.81 -13.71 0.90
N ILE A 23 -11.68 -14.13 0.34
CA ILE A 23 -10.80 -13.26 -0.45
C ILE A 23 -11.51 -12.79 -1.74
N GLU A 24 -12.22 -13.68 -2.45
CA GLU A 24 -13.01 -13.37 -3.65
C GLU A 24 -14.01 -12.24 -3.39
N GLU A 25 -14.75 -12.29 -2.27
CA GLU A 25 -15.74 -11.27 -1.92
C GLU A 25 -15.08 -9.91 -1.64
N TRP A 26 -13.93 -9.88 -0.98
CA TRP A 26 -13.20 -8.63 -0.79
C TRP A 26 -12.70 -8.05 -2.12
N CYS A 27 -12.13 -8.89 -2.99
CA CYS A 27 -11.72 -8.46 -4.34
C CYS A 27 -12.90 -7.85 -5.12
N ARG A 28 -14.07 -8.49 -5.04
CA ARG A 28 -15.27 -8.09 -5.79
C ARG A 28 -15.96 -6.86 -5.21
N LEU A 29 -16.20 -6.83 -3.90
CA LEU A 29 -17.06 -5.85 -3.23
C LEU A 29 -16.26 -4.78 -2.49
N GLY A 30 -15.09 -5.13 -1.95
CA GLY A 30 -14.22 -4.18 -1.25
C GLY A 30 -13.35 -3.39 -2.22
N LEU A 31 -12.70 -4.08 -3.16
CA LEU A 31 -11.78 -3.46 -4.12
C LEU A 31 -12.41 -3.13 -5.48
N ASN A 32 -13.62 -3.64 -5.77
CA ASN A 32 -14.24 -3.55 -7.11
C ASN A 32 -13.31 -4.04 -8.24
N ASN A 33 -12.43 -5.01 -7.94
CA ASN A 33 -11.43 -5.53 -8.87
C ASN A 33 -11.89 -6.86 -9.47
N ALA A 34 -12.48 -6.78 -10.68
CA ALA A 34 -13.03 -7.94 -11.39
C ALA A 34 -11.96 -9.01 -11.70
N GLN A 35 -10.75 -8.60 -12.08
CA GLN A 35 -9.67 -9.52 -12.43
C GLN A 35 -9.25 -10.37 -11.22
N LEU A 36 -9.01 -9.76 -10.06
CA LEU A 36 -8.64 -10.49 -8.85
C LEU A 36 -9.79 -11.39 -8.34
N ALA A 37 -11.04 -10.93 -8.46
CA ALA A 37 -12.19 -11.75 -8.12
C ALA A 37 -12.28 -13.00 -9.03
N GLU A 38 -12.02 -12.84 -10.33
CA GLU A 38 -11.99 -13.95 -11.28
C GLU A 38 -10.85 -14.93 -11.00
N GLU A 39 -9.64 -14.45 -10.69
CA GLU A 39 -8.52 -15.30 -10.26
C GLU A 39 -8.92 -16.18 -9.05
N CYS A 40 -9.54 -15.59 -8.03
CA CYS A 40 -10.02 -16.32 -6.85
C CYS A 40 -11.08 -17.36 -7.21
N LYS A 41 -12.09 -16.96 -8.01
CA LYS A 41 -13.17 -17.83 -8.47
C LYS A 41 -12.65 -19.03 -9.25
N ASN A 42 -11.67 -18.82 -10.13
CA ASN A 42 -11.07 -19.88 -10.96
C ASN A 42 -10.33 -20.91 -10.10
N MET A 43 -9.52 -20.47 -9.14
CA MET A 43 -8.87 -21.39 -8.18
C MET A 43 -9.90 -22.21 -7.39
N ARG A 44 -10.99 -21.56 -6.94
CA ARG A 44 -12.09 -22.20 -6.21
C ARG A 44 -12.83 -23.26 -7.02
N GLN A 45 -13.07 -22.97 -8.30
CA GLN A 45 -13.69 -23.89 -9.26
C GLN A 45 -12.78 -25.09 -9.55
N GLU A 46 -11.48 -24.83 -9.71
CA GLU A 46 -10.51 -25.90 -9.94
C GLU A 46 -10.39 -26.84 -8.73
N LEU A 47 -10.36 -26.32 -7.50
CA LEU A 47 -10.41 -27.15 -6.29
C LEU A 47 -11.70 -27.97 -6.20
N ALA A 48 -12.84 -27.42 -6.62
CA ALA A 48 -14.12 -28.12 -6.58
C ALA A 48 -14.12 -29.39 -7.45
N LYS A 49 -13.38 -29.41 -8.57
CA LYS A 49 -13.27 -30.59 -9.44
C LYS A 49 -12.63 -31.80 -8.74
N TRP A 50 -11.74 -31.54 -7.80
CA TRP A 50 -11.08 -32.59 -7.02
C TRP A 50 -11.94 -33.12 -5.86
N HIS A 51 -13.02 -32.42 -5.51
CA HIS A 51 -13.87 -32.72 -4.36
C HIS A 51 -14.96 -33.73 -4.68
N THR A 52 -14.52 -34.94 -4.97
CA THR A 52 -15.36 -36.06 -5.40
C THR A 52 -16.37 -36.50 -4.34
N VAL A 53 -17.43 -37.19 -4.79
CA VAL A 53 -18.44 -37.82 -3.91
C VAL A 53 -17.79 -38.77 -2.90
N GLN A 54 -16.76 -39.52 -3.31
CA GLN A 54 -16.03 -40.45 -2.44
C GLN A 54 -15.35 -39.76 -1.25
N LEU A 55 -14.72 -38.60 -1.49
CA LEU A 55 -14.11 -37.82 -0.40
C LEU A 55 -15.19 -37.28 0.55
N ARG A 56 -16.28 -36.74 0.00
CA ARG A 56 -17.41 -36.20 0.80
C ARG A 56 -18.06 -37.29 1.67
N GLN A 57 -18.21 -38.50 1.15
CA GLN A 57 -18.78 -39.64 1.88
C GLN A 57 -17.89 -40.10 3.05
N ALA A 58 -16.60 -39.78 3.04
CA ALA A 58 -15.72 -40.11 4.16
C ALA A 58 -15.88 -39.15 5.36
N ARG A 59 -16.57 -38.02 5.17
CA ARG A 59 -16.80 -37.00 6.20
C ARG A 59 -17.47 -37.61 7.43
N ASP A 60 -16.94 -37.24 8.58
CA ASP A 60 -17.41 -37.69 9.88
C ASP A 60 -17.16 -36.57 10.88
N THR A 61 -18.04 -35.56 10.85
CA THR A 61 -17.97 -34.40 11.74
C THR A 61 -18.22 -34.78 13.20
N PRO A 62 -19.22 -35.63 13.55
CA PRO A 62 -19.41 -36.05 14.94
C PRO A 62 -18.23 -36.82 15.53
N GLY A 63 -17.51 -37.59 14.70
CA GLY A 63 -16.30 -38.31 15.07
C GLY A 63 -15.00 -37.55 14.79
N ASP A 64 -15.05 -36.23 14.57
CA ASP A 64 -13.85 -35.40 14.37
C ASP A 64 -13.42 -34.75 15.70
N VAL A 65 -12.30 -35.25 16.22
CA VAL A 65 -11.68 -34.78 17.48
C VAL A 65 -11.15 -33.34 17.40
N GLY A 66 -11.06 -32.77 16.20
CA GLY A 66 -10.60 -31.39 15.98
C GLY A 66 -11.70 -30.33 16.06
N THR A 67 -12.97 -30.71 16.21
CA THR A 67 -14.11 -29.78 16.18
C THR A 67 -14.18 -28.82 17.37
N GLU A 68 -13.59 -29.21 18.50
CA GLU A 68 -13.50 -28.39 19.72
C GLU A 68 -12.16 -27.63 19.84
N LEU A 69 -11.23 -27.83 18.90
CA LEU A 69 -9.94 -27.13 18.91
C LEU A 69 -10.14 -25.71 18.38
N THR A 70 -10.13 -24.73 19.28
CA THR A 70 -10.18 -23.31 18.95
C THR A 70 -8.91 -22.61 19.42
N HIS A 71 -8.43 -21.63 18.67
CA HIS A 71 -7.36 -20.75 19.14
C HIS A 71 -7.95 -19.38 19.53
N PRO A 72 -7.57 -18.77 20.67
CA PRO A 72 -8.16 -17.50 21.13
C PRO A 72 -8.09 -16.36 20.10
N GLN A 73 -7.07 -16.37 19.24
CA GLN A 73 -6.91 -15.39 18.15
C GLN A 73 -7.83 -15.64 16.94
N GLU A 74 -8.68 -16.66 16.95
CA GLU A 74 -9.68 -16.90 15.90
C GLU A 74 -10.96 -16.10 16.10
N GLU A 75 -11.25 -15.68 17.34
CA GLU A 75 -12.51 -15.03 17.73
C GLU A 75 -12.58 -13.55 17.35
N THR A 76 -11.42 -12.87 17.26
CA THR A 76 -11.34 -11.44 16.94
C THR A 76 -10.52 -11.18 15.69
N ARG A 77 -11.01 -10.26 14.85
CA ARG A 77 -10.27 -9.69 13.72
C ARG A 77 -10.30 -8.18 13.89
N ASP A 78 -9.11 -7.58 13.98
CA ASP A 78 -9.00 -6.15 14.28
C ASP A 78 -9.32 -5.28 13.07
N ASP A 79 -9.02 -5.76 11.86
CA ASP A 79 -9.30 -5.08 10.61
C ASP A 79 -9.38 -6.05 9.41
N ILE A 80 -9.62 -5.49 8.23
CA ILE A 80 -9.68 -6.21 6.96
C ILE A 80 -8.32 -6.84 6.59
N GLU A 81 -7.20 -6.22 6.95
CA GLU A 81 -5.87 -6.78 6.63
C GLU A 81 -5.63 -8.08 7.39
N HIS A 82 -5.89 -8.08 8.70
CA HIS A 82 -5.79 -9.25 9.55
C HIS A 82 -6.74 -10.35 9.05
N LEU A 83 -7.96 -9.99 8.63
CA LEU A 83 -8.91 -10.94 8.04
C LEU A 83 -8.37 -11.57 6.75
N LEU A 84 -7.86 -10.77 5.81
CA LEU A 84 -7.35 -11.27 4.54
C LEU A 84 -6.10 -12.13 4.72
N ARG A 85 -5.14 -11.65 5.52
CA ARG A 85 -3.88 -12.35 5.79
C ARG A 85 -4.12 -13.70 6.45
N ALA A 86 -5.03 -13.76 7.43
CA ALA A 86 -5.38 -15.02 8.07
C ALA A 86 -6.01 -16.03 7.09
N ASN A 87 -6.91 -15.58 6.22
CA ASN A 87 -7.55 -16.46 5.25
C ASN A 87 -6.60 -16.89 4.13
N LEU A 88 -5.70 -16.01 3.67
CA LEU A 88 -4.62 -16.36 2.75
C LEU A 88 -3.72 -17.45 3.35
N CYS A 89 -3.29 -17.26 4.60
CA CYS A 89 -2.46 -18.23 5.32
C CYS A 89 -3.17 -19.59 5.46
N ARG A 90 -4.41 -19.61 5.94
CA ARG A 90 -5.22 -20.84 6.07
C ARG A 90 -5.43 -21.55 4.72
N THR A 91 -5.66 -20.81 3.64
CA THR A 91 -5.73 -21.39 2.29
C THR A 91 -4.40 -22.03 1.89
N GLN A 92 -3.26 -21.38 2.16
CA GLN A 92 -1.93 -21.94 1.87
C GLN A 92 -1.65 -23.22 2.68
N GLU A 93 -2.00 -23.23 3.97
CA GLU A 93 -1.89 -24.40 4.84
C GLU A 93 -2.74 -25.57 4.33
N ALA A 94 -4.01 -25.31 4.00
CA ALA A 94 -4.91 -26.33 3.46
C ALA A 94 -4.39 -26.89 2.13
N LEU A 95 -3.89 -26.04 1.23
CA LEU A 95 -3.26 -26.47 -0.02
C LEU A 95 -1.99 -27.28 0.22
N ARG A 96 -1.20 -26.96 1.26
CA ARG A 96 -0.01 -27.75 1.63
C ARG A 96 -0.40 -29.15 2.09
N VAL A 97 -1.45 -29.27 2.88
CA VAL A 97 -1.98 -30.58 3.30
C VAL A 97 -2.49 -31.37 2.09
N ILE A 98 -3.24 -30.74 1.18
CA ILE A 98 -3.68 -31.37 -0.07
C ILE A 98 -2.49 -31.84 -0.90
N GLU A 99 -1.47 -31.01 -1.07
CA GLU A 99 -0.27 -31.32 -1.84
C GLU A 99 0.41 -32.61 -1.36
N GLU A 100 0.54 -32.78 -0.04
CA GLU A 100 1.23 -33.93 0.54
C GLU A 100 0.35 -35.18 0.58
N TYR A 101 -0.89 -35.08 1.11
CA TYR A 101 -1.76 -36.26 1.26
C TYR A 101 -2.29 -36.79 -0.08
N SER A 102 -2.41 -35.95 -1.10
CA SER A 102 -2.84 -36.39 -2.42
C SER A 102 -1.82 -37.31 -3.11
N LYS A 103 -0.54 -37.29 -2.70
CA LYS A 103 0.48 -38.24 -3.20
C LYS A 103 0.09 -39.70 -2.88
N LEU A 104 -0.66 -39.91 -1.80
CA LEU A 104 -1.19 -41.21 -1.38
C LEU A 104 -2.57 -41.53 -1.98
N TYR A 105 -3.16 -40.63 -2.78
CA TYR A 105 -4.51 -40.78 -3.35
C TYR A 105 -4.53 -40.57 -4.87
N LYS A 106 -4.22 -39.35 -5.33
CA LYS A 106 -4.15 -38.94 -6.73
C LYS A 106 -3.02 -37.92 -6.91
N PRO A 107 -1.82 -38.30 -7.38
CA PRO A 107 -0.67 -37.40 -7.47
C PRO A 107 -0.90 -36.13 -8.29
N GLN A 108 -1.76 -36.17 -9.31
CA GLN A 108 -2.11 -34.98 -10.12
C GLN A 108 -2.76 -33.88 -9.29
N MET A 109 -3.60 -34.24 -8.31
CA MET A 109 -4.19 -33.29 -7.38
C MET A 109 -3.11 -32.54 -6.58
N GLY A 110 -2.02 -33.23 -6.23
CA GLY A 110 -0.90 -32.63 -5.51
C GLY A 110 -0.11 -31.64 -6.36
N ILE A 111 0.07 -31.95 -7.65
CA ILE A 111 0.67 -31.04 -8.62
C ILE A 111 -0.17 -29.76 -8.74
N THR A 112 -1.50 -29.91 -8.87
CA THR A 112 -2.42 -28.77 -8.92
C THR A 112 -2.38 -27.93 -7.65
N ALA A 113 -2.42 -28.57 -6.46
CA ALA A 113 -2.36 -27.87 -5.19
C ALA A 113 -1.03 -27.11 -5.01
N LYS A 114 0.10 -27.69 -5.44
CA LYS A 114 1.40 -27.02 -5.44
C LYS A 114 1.38 -25.77 -6.34
N GLN A 115 0.84 -25.87 -7.55
CA GLN A 115 0.71 -24.73 -8.46
C GLN A 115 -0.17 -23.62 -7.87
N MET A 116 -1.30 -23.99 -7.27
CA MET A 116 -2.19 -23.04 -6.61
C MET A 116 -1.52 -22.30 -5.46
N ARG A 117 -0.65 -22.95 -4.68
CA ARG A 117 0.09 -22.25 -3.62
C ARG A 117 0.89 -21.06 -4.16
N TYR A 118 1.55 -21.22 -5.31
CA TYR A 118 2.26 -20.11 -5.97
C TYR A 118 1.30 -19.01 -6.45
N GLN A 119 0.10 -19.38 -6.91
CA GLN A 119 -0.94 -18.41 -7.28
C GLN A 119 -1.42 -17.62 -6.06
N ILE A 120 -1.57 -18.27 -4.89
CA ILE A 120 -1.93 -17.59 -3.64
C ILE A 120 -0.85 -16.61 -3.18
N TYR A 121 0.44 -16.96 -3.25
CA TYR A 121 1.52 -16.01 -2.94
C TYR A 121 1.47 -14.77 -3.84
N THR A 122 1.21 -14.99 -5.12
CA THR A 122 1.06 -13.90 -6.09
C THR A 122 -0.16 -13.04 -5.77
N LEU A 123 -1.29 -13.65 -5.43
CA LEU A 123 -2.52 -12.96 -5.06
C LEU A 123 -2.33 -12.10 -3.80
N GLU A 124 -1.71 -12.66 -2.75
CA GLU A 124 -1.36 -11.93 -1.52
C GLU A 124 -0.52 -10.69 -1.83
N SER A 125 0.51 -10.85 -2.66
CA SER A 125 1.36 -9.76 -3.11
C SER A 125 0.57 -8.65 -3.82
N LYS A 126 -0.30 -9.02 -4.77
CA LYS A 126 -1.15 -8.06 -5.50
C LYS A 126 -2.08 -7.29 -4.56
N LEU A 127 -2.68 -7.96 -3.57
CA LEU A 127 -3.60 -7.33 -2.62
C LEU A 127 -2.90 -6.27 -1.76
N LEU A 128 -1.68 -6.54 -1.30
CA LEU A 128 -0.88 -5.58 -0.55
C LEU A 128 -0.47 -4.37 -1.40
N THR A 129 0.00 -4.60 -2.63
CA THR A 129 0.36 -3.52 -3.56
C THR A 129 -0.83 -2.60 -3.83
N ASN A 130 -2.01 -3.17 -4.09
CA ASN A 130 -3.21 -2.38 -4.38
C ASN A 130 -3.60 -1.47 -3.21
N ARG A 131 -3.47 -1.94 -1.96
CA ARG A 131 -3.79 -1.13 -0.79
C ARG A 131 -2.90 0.10 -0.67
N ARG A 132 -1.57 -0.09 -0.76
CA ARG A 132 -0.62 1.03 -0.70
C ARG A 132 -0.90 2.04 -1.81
N ARG A 133 -1.19 1.55 -3.02
CA ARG A 133 -1.53 2.40 -4.16
C ARG A 133 -2.83 3.19 -3.94
N GLN A 134 -3.86 2.55 -3.41
CA GLN A 134 -5.12 3.20 -3.07
C GLN A 134 -4.95 4.25 -1.95
N GLN A 135 -4.13 3.96 -0.93
CA GLN A 135 -3.79 4.94 0.12
C GLN A 135 -3.05 6.14 -0.47
N LEU A 136 -2.12 5.93 -1.39
CA LEU A 136 -1.38 6.99 -2.09
C LEU A 136 -2.31 7.84 -2.96
N GLU A 137 -3.22 7.21 -3.71
CA GLU A 137 -4.21 7.89 -4.55
C GLU A 137 -5.15 8.76 -3.73
N ASN A 138 -5.56 8.30 -2.54
CA ASN A 138 -6.43 9.02 -1.62
C ASN A 138 -5.70 10.07 -0.76
N ALA A 139 -4.36 10.08 -0.76
CA ALA A 139 -3.59 11.04 0.02
C ALA A 139 -3.55 12.39 -0.70
N ASN A 140 -4.17 13.42 -0.10
CA ASN A 140 -4.15 14.77 -0.66
C ASN A 140 -3.11 15.69 0.00
N LEU A 141 -2.69 15.34 1.21
CA LEU A 141 -1.67 16.06 1.95
C LEU A 141 -0.51 15.12 2.25
N TYR A 142 0.69 15.58 1.94
CA TYR A 142 1.93 14.84 2.11
C TYR A 142 2.91 15.64 2.98
N LEU A 143 3.24 15.12 4.16
CA LEU A 143 4.26 15.74 5.00
C LEU A 143 5.64 15.21 4.62
N VAL A 144 6.54 16.10 4.25
CA VAL A 144 7.96 15.81 4.13
C VAL A 144 8.67 16.38 5.36
N THR A 145 9.29 15.51 6.15
CA THR A 145 9.95 15.92 7.39
C THR A 145 11.24 16.72 7.14
N SER A 146 11.71 17.40 8.17
CA SER A 146 13.01 18.04 8.24
C SER A 146 13.64 17.77 9.61
N ALA A 147 14.96 17.82 9.70
CA ALA A 147 15.71 17.64 10.95
C ALA A 147 15.11 18.50 12.08
N SER A 148 14.70 17.84 13.16
CA SER A 148 14.15 18.46 14.36
C SER A 148 14.19 17.46 15.51
N GLU A 149 14.53 17.91 16.70
CA GLU A 149 14.43 17.09 17.93
C GLU A 149 12.98 16.71 18.25
N GLN A 150 12.02 17.49 17.75
CA GLN A 150 10.59 17.28 17.97
C GLN A 150 9.90 16.52 16.81
N ILE A 151 10.67 15.91 15.89
CA ILE A 151 10.13 15.27 14.68
C ILE A 151 9.02 14.26 14.99
N LEU A 152 9.17 13.42 16.02
CA LEU A 152 8.14 12.46 16.42
C LEU A 152 6.86 13.13 16.91
N ALA A 153 6.97 14.15 17.76
CA ALA A 153 5.82 14.86 18.31
C ALA A 153 5.05 15.62 17.22
N VAL A 154 5.76 16.22 16.28
CA VAL A 154 5.16 16.92 15.14
C VAL A 154 4.42 15.93 14.22
N VAL A 155 5.05 14.80 13.90
CA VAL A 155 4.46 13.77 13.04
C VAL A 155 3.25 13.13 13.73
N ASP A 156 3.34 12.79 15.01
CA ASP A 156 2.19 12.27 15.79
C ASP A 156 1.01 13.24 15.77
N ALA A 157 1.24 14.53 16.02
CA ALA A 157 0.19 15.55 15.97
C ALA A 157 -0.44 15.70 14.57
N ALA A 158 0.34 15.52 13.49
CA ALA A 158 -0.17 15.54 12.13
C ALA A 158 -0.99 14.27 11.81
N LEU A 159 -0.54 13.10 12.26
CA LEU A 159 -1.26 11.83 12.08
C LEU A 159 -2.60 11.84 12.84
N GLN A 160 -2.62 12.31 14.09
CA GLN A 160 -3.86 12.51 14.86
C GLN A 160 -4.85 13.49 14.19
N ALA A 161 -4.33 14.42 13.38
CA ALA A 161 -5.13 15.35 12.60
C ALA A 161 -5.69 14.73 11.30
N GLY A 162 -5.34 13.48 10.98
CA GLY A 162 -5.82 12.73 9.81
C GLY A 162 -4.86 12.72 8.62
N LEU A 163 -3.58 13.08 8.81
CA LEU A 163 -2.56 12.90 7.77
C LEU A 163 -2.34 11.41 7.47
N THR A 164 -2.24 11.04 6.20
CA THR A 164 -2.12 9.63 5.76
C THR A 164 -0.84 9.32 4.99
N LEU A 165 0.05 10.29 4.78
CA LEU A 165 1.30 10.11 4.04
C LEU A 165 2.43 10.98 4.61
N VAL A 166 3.52 10.33 5.03
CA VAL A 166 4.71 10.95 5.63
C VAL A 166 5.98 10.49 4.90
N GLN A 167 6.91 11.41 4.67
CA GLN A 167 8.27 11.14 4.19
C GLN A 167 9.29 11.50 5.25
N TYR A 168 10.10 10.52 5.63
CA TYR A 168 11.29 10.77 6.42
C TYR A 168 12.43 11.29 5.54
N ARG A 169 12.93 12.50 5.84
CA ARG A 169 14.00 13.15 5.11
C ARG A 169 15.05 13.73 6.06
N GLU A 170 16.19 13.04 6.14
CA GLU A 170 17.33 13.43 6.95
C GLU A 170 18.64 13.34 6.15
N LYS A 171 19.24 14.50 5.86
CA LYS A 171 20.42 14.62 4.98
C LYS A 171 21.75 14.73 5.72
N THR A 172 21.72 14.98 7.02
CA THR A 172 22.91 15.40 7.80
C THR A 172 23.28 14.47 8.94
N ALA A 173 22.32 13.74 9.51
CA ALA A 173 22.60 12.80 10.60
C ALA A 173 23.54 11.65 10.19
N ASP A 174 24.05 10.88 11.16
CA ASP A 174 24.68 9.59 10.88
C ASP A 174 23.63 8.48 10.66
N ASP A 175 24.08 7.32 10.17
CA ASP A 175 23.18 6.21 9.86
C ASP A 175 22.57 5.55 11.12
N THR A 176 23.20 5.68 12.29
CA THR A 176 22.66 5.16 13.56
C THR A 176 21.43 5.96 13.97
N LEU A 177 21.52 7.29 13.96
CA LEU A 177 20.40 8.18 14.26
C LEU A 177 19.32 8.06 13.18
N ARG A 178 19.70 8.01 11.89
CA ARG A 178 18.72 7.82 10.80
C ARG A 178 17.91 6.56 10.98
N LEU A 179 18.55 5.44 11.30
CA LEU A 179 17.88 4.16 11.49
C LEU A 179 16.91 4.22 12.67
N ALA A 180 17.36 4.74 13.82
CA ALA A 180 16.52 4.86 15.01
C ALA A 180 15.27 5.72 14.75
N GLN A 181 15.44 6.90 14.13
CA GLN A 181 14.32 7.79 13.81
C GLN A 181 13.38 7.18 12.77
N ALA A 182 13.92 6.57 11.72
CA ALA A 182 13.11 5.94 10.69
C ALA A 182 12.29 4.77 11.23
N GLN A 183 12.85 3.96 12.14
CA GLN A 183 12.12 2.87 12.80
C GLN A 183 10.95 3.41 13.64
N GLN A 184 11.20 4.43 14.47
CA GLN A 184 10.16 5.03 15.31
C GLN A 184 9.05 5.67 14.48
N LEU A 185 9.39 6.41 13.44
CA LEU A 185 8.42 7.05 12.55
C LEU A 185 7.63 6.03 11.72
N CYS A 186 8.28 4.96 11.24
CA CYS A 186 7.62 3.88 10.51
C CYS A 186 6.54 3.22 11.39
N GLN A 187 6.92 2.79 12.60
CA GLN A 187 6.00 2.20 13.56
C GLN A 187 4.83 3.14 13.89
N LEU A 188 5.12 4.42 14.13
CA LEU A 188 4.11 5.43 14.42
C LEU A 188 3.13 5.59 13.25
N CYS A 189 3.61 5.73 12.01
CA CYS A 189 2.74 5.87 10.84
C CYS A 189 1.82 4.65 10.66
N HIS A 190 2.36 3.44 10.84
CA HIS A 190 1.58 2.20 10.73
C HIS A 190 0.50 2.09 11.81
N GLN A 191 0.73 2.57 13.02
CA GLN A 191 -0.31 2.62 14.08
C GLN A 191 -1.52 3.47 13.68
N TYR A 192 -1.31 4.53 12.89
CA TYR A 192 -2.38 5.37 12.34
C TYR A 192 -2.87 4.93 10.95
N GLY A 193 -2.35 3.82 10.41
CA GLY A 193 -2.68 3.37 9.06
C GLY A 193 -2.19 4.30 7.94
N ALA A 194 -1.19 5.13 8.22
CA ALA A 194 -0.57 6.06 7.27
C ALA A 194 0.62 5.43 6.55
N LEU A 195 0.85 5.87 5.31
CA LEU A 195 2.01 5.48 4.51
C LEU A 195 3.28 6.18 5.00
N PHE A 196 4.35 5.41 5.13
CA PHE A 196 5.67 5.92 5.49
C PHE A 196 6.68 5.69 4.36
N LEU A 197 7.25 6.78 3.85
CA LEU A 197 8.25 6.77 2.79
C LEU A 197 9.61 7.27 3.29
N VAL A 198 10.70 6.73 2.74
CA VAL A 198 12.06 7.20 3.05
C VAL A 198 12.63 7.97 1.86
N ASN A 199 13.20 9.14 2.12
CA ASN A 199 13.84 9.96 1.11
C ASN A 199 15.22 9.40 0.73
N ASP A 200 15.50 9.28 -0.57
CA ASP A 200 16.76 8.91 -1.24
C ASP A 200 17.30 7.48 -0.92
N ARG A 201 17.26 7.03 0.34
CA ARG A 201 17.91 5.81 0.87
C ARG A 201 17.03 4.55 0.74
N VAL A 202 17.22 3.81 -0.35
CA VAL A 202 16.54 2.53 -0.62
C VAL A 202 16.86 1.44 0.41
N ASP A 203 18.11 1.38 0.85
CA ASP A 203 18.59 0.44 1.87
C ASP A 203 17.95 0.70 3.25
N LEU A 204 17.81 1.97 3.65
CA LEU A 204 17.15 2.34 4.90
C LEU A 204 15.65 2.00 4.84
N ALA A 205 15.00 2.23 3.69
CA ALA A 205 13.60 1.85 3.49
C ALA A 205 13.37 0.35 3.69
N LEU A 206 14.28 -0.49 3.18
CA LEU A 206 14.24 -1.94 3.44
C LEU A 206 14.48 -2.27 4.91
N ALA A 207 15.49 -1.66 5.54
CA ALA A 207 15.86 -1.95 6.92
C ALA A 207 14.73 -1.69 7.93
N VAL A 208 13.88 -0.69 7.67
CA VAL A 208 12.75 -0.35 8.54
C VAL A 208 11.40 -0.83 8.00
N ASN A 209 11.40 -1.59 6.91
CA ASN A 209 10.20 -2.04 6.19
C ASN A 209 9.23 -0.89 5.83
N ALA A 210 9.77 0.28 5.44
CA ALA A 210 8.98 1.42 4.97
C ALA A 210 8.10 1.04 3.77
N ASP A 211 7.02 1.78 3.54
CA ASP A 211 6.08 1.50 2.44
C ASP A 211 6.68 1.83 1.06
N GLY A 212 7.76 2.60 1.03
CA GLY A 212 8.43 2.98 -0.20
C GLY A 212 9.52 4.03 -0.03
N VAL A 213 9.94 4.57 -1.15
CA VAL A 213 10.94 5.64 -1.23
C VAL A 213 10.47 6.81 -2.08
N HIS A 214 11.10 7.96 -1.88
CA HIS A 214 11.04 9.07 -2.80
C HIS A 214 12.46 9.43 -3.25
N LEU A 215 12.67 9.52 -4.56
CA LEU A 215 13.97 9.68 -5.19
C LEU A 215 14.04 11.04 -5.90
N GLY A 216 15.21 11.67 -5.85
CA GLY A 216 15.57 12.80 -6.68
C GLY A 216 16.29 12.38 -7.96
N GLN A 217 16.52 13.37 -8.83
CA GLN A 217 17.17 13.20 -10.14
C GLN A 217 18.62 12.70 -10.06
N GLN A 218 19.26 12.76 -8.90
CA GLN A 218 20.66 12.37 -8.68
C GLN A 218 20.78 11.14 -7.77
N ASP A 219 19.65 10.54 -7.38
CA ASP A 219 19.62 9.35 -6.55
C ASP A 219 19.61 8.09 -7.42
N LEU A 220 19.36 6.93 -6.81
CA LEU A 220 19.28 5.67 -7.53
C LEU A 220 18.21 5.71 -8.64
N PRO A 221 18.47 5.20 -9.86
CA PRO A 221 17.44 5.13 -10.90
C PRO A 221 16.22 4.33 -10.44
N ILE A 222 15.03 4.74 -10.89
CA ILE A 222 13.75 4.13 -10.45
C ILE A 222 13.73 2.64 -10.77
N ALA A 223 14.21 2.24 -11.94
CA ALA A 223 14.28 0.84 -12.35
C ALA A 223 15.10 -0.01 -11.36
N LEU A 224 16.26 0.49 -10.92
CA LEU A 224 17.11 -0.23 -9.98
C LEU A 224 16.54 -0.21 -8.56
N ALA A 225 15.93 0.89 -8.13
CA ALA A 225 15.20 0.94 -6.86
C ALA A 225 14.04 -0.07 -6.85
N ARG A 226 13.34 -0.26 -7.99
CA ARG A 226 12.28 -1.25 -8.17
C ARG A 226 12.79 -2.68 -8.06
N GLU A 227 13.95 -2.98 -8.62
CA GLU A 227 14.58 -4.30 -8.49
C GLU A 227 14.92 -4.63 -7.02
N ILE A 228 15.42 -3.65 -6.26
CA ILE A 228 15.80 -3.82 -4.85
C ILE A 228 14.58 -3.92 -3.94
N LEU A 229 13.59 -3.04 -4.12
CA LEU A 229 12.41 -2.96 -3.25
C LEU A 229 11.31 -3.96 -3.59
N GLY A 230 11.34 -4.52 -4.80
CA GLY A 230 10.30 -5.36 -5.36
C GLY A 230 9.06 -4.58 -5.82
N SER A 231 8.06 -5.33 -6.29
CA SER A 231 6.86 -4.79 -6.93
C SER A 231 5.81 -4.21 -5.97
N GLN A 232 6.01 -4.33 -4.65
CA GLN A 232 4.99 -3.97 -3.65
C GLN A 232 5.20 -2.60 -3.00
N LYS A 233 6.40 -2.03 -3.09
CA LYS A 233 6.75 -0.76 -2.43
C LYS A 233 6.45 0.42 -3.35
N ILE A 234 6.12 1.56 -2.77
CA ILE A 234 5.87 2.79 -3.53
C ILE A 234 7.22 3.40 -3.94
N ILE A 235 7.35 3.88 -5.18
CA ILE A 235 8.50 4.66 -5.62
C ILE A 235 8.01 6.01 -6.17
N GLY A 236 8.34 7.08 -5.46
CA GLY A 236 8.12 8.45 -5.90
C GLY A 236 9.35 9.07 -6.55
N CYS A 237 9.15 10.04 -7.45
CA CYS A 237 10.25 10.81 -8.02
C CYS A 237 10.00 12.32 -7.98
N SER A 238 11.00 13.11 -7.59
CA SER A 238 10.95 14.58 -7.70
C SER A 238 11.19 15.00 -9.15
N THR A 239 10.30 15.81 -9.71
CA THR A 239 10.39 16.32 -11.09
C THR A 239 10.26 17.84 -11.10
N THR A 240 10.98 18.49 -12.01
CA THR A 240 11.10 19.95 -12.10
C THR A 240 10.67 20.52 -13.46
N ASN A 241 10.44 19.65 -14.44
CA ASN A 241 10.04 20.03 -15.80
C ASN A 241 9.28 18.88 -16.51
N PRO A 242 8.64 19.15 -17.67
CA PRO A 242 7.91 18.15 -18.45
C PRO A 242 8.71 16.90 -18.82
N GLU A 243 9.99 17.04 -19.16
CA GLU A 243 10.84 15.94 -19.61
C GLU A 243 11.14 14.98 -18.46
N GLU A 244 11.51 15.51 -17.29
CA GLU A 244 11.70 14.72 -16.06
C GLU A 244 10.42 13.97 -15.66
N MET A 245 9.25 14.59 -15.83
CA MET A 245 7.95 13.93 -15.58
C MET A 245 7.73 12.76 -16.52
N ALA A 246 7.92 12.96 -17.83
CA ALA A 246 7.74 11.91 -18.83
C ALA A 246 8.69 10.73 -18.55
N THR A 247 9.96 11.01 -18.22
CA THR A 247 10.95 10.00 -17.85
C THR A 247 10.54 9.24 -16.59
N ALA A 248 10.15 9.93 -15.52
CA ALA A 248 9.74 9.27 -14.27
C ALA A 248 8.52 8.35 -14.48
N ILE A 249 7.55 8.77 -15.29
CA ILE A 249 6.38 7.94 -15.65
C ILE A 249 6.82 6.72 -16.45
N ALA A 250 7.68 6.90 -17.46
CA ALA A 250 8.17 5.82 -18.31
C ALA A 250 8.99 4.78 -17.54
N GLU A 251 9.75 5.21 -16.52
CA GLU A 251 10.52 4.32 -15.64
C GLU A 251 9.66 3.62 -14.57
N GLY A 252 8.35 3.93 -14.48
CA GLY A 252 7.42 3.26 -13.58
C GLY A 252 7.37 3.84 -12.17
N ALA A 253 7.54 5.16 -12.02
CA ALA A 253 7.20 5.85 -10.77
C ALA A 253 5.72 5.63 -10.42
N ASP A 254 5.43 5.42 -9.14
CA ASP A 254 4.06 5.32 -8.63
C ASP A 254 3.42 6.70 -8.41
N TYR A 255 4.23 7.73 -8.16
CA TYR A 255 3.81 9.13 -8.10
C TYR A 255 5.00 10.07 -8.33
N ILE A 256 4.70 11.35 -8.53
CA ILE A 256 5.73 12.40 -8.69
C ILE A 256 5.51 13.59 -7.75
N GLY A 257 6.62 14.21 -7.32
CA GLY A 257 6.63 15.51 -6.66
C GLY A 257 6.93 16.59 -7.68
N VAL A 258 5.97 17.47 -7.96
CA VAL A 258 6.04 18.50 -9.01
C VAL A 258 6.42 19.83 -8.38
N GLY A 259 7.66 20.29 -8.61
CA GLY A 259 8.15 21.54 -8.07
C GLY A 259 9.67 21.70 -8.12
N PRO A 260 10.24 22.74 -7.48
CA PRO A 260 9.58 23.63 -6.52
C PRO A 260 8.62 24.64 -7.17
N VAL A 261 7.45 24.87 -6.56
CA VAL A 261 6.47 25.88 -7.02
C VAL A 261 6.98 27.30 -6.77
N TYR A 262 7.44 27.54 -5.54
CA TYR A 262 8.08 28.79 -5.14
C TYR A 262 9.55 28.54 -4.81
N GLU A 263 10.40 29.57 -4.86
CA GLU A 263 11.78 29.45 -4.37
C GLU A 263 11.79 29.00 -2.91
N THR A 264 12.67 28.05 -2.57
CA THR A 264 12.75 27.53 -1.20
C THR A 264 14.18 27.48 -0.70
N PRO A 265 14.45 27.88 0.55
CA PRO A 265 15.76 27.69 1.17
C PRO A 265 16.08 26.20 1.44
N THR A 266 15.09 25.31 1.37
CA THR A 266 15.26 23.85 1.59
C THR A 266 15.99 23.16 0.42
N LYS A 267 16.05 23.79 -0.77
CA LYS A 267 16.85 23.37 -1.94
C LYS A 267 17.41 24.63 -2.64
N PRO A 268 18.51 25.24 -2.15
CA PRO A 268 18.98 26.56 -2.56
C PRO A 268 19.44 26.68 -4.03
N ASN A 269 19.65 25.55 -4.72
CA ASN A 269 20.19 25.52 -6.10
C ASN A 269 19.13 25.22 -7.18
N LYS A 270 17.82 25.30 -6.88
CA LYS A 270 16.77 25.04 -7.88
C LYS A 270 15.90 26.28 -8.11
N THR A 271 15.92 26.79 -9.33
CA THR A 271 14.97 27.79 -9.83
C THR A 271 13.55 27.26 -9.71
N ALA A 272 12.59 28.10 -9.29
CA ALA A 272 11.19 27.72 -9.23
C ALA A 272 10.69 27.31 -10.62
N ALA A 273 10.07 26.13 -10.73
CA ALA A 273 9.43 25.66 -11.96
C ALA A 273 8.14 26.46 -12.25
N GLY A 274 7.60 27.13 -11.22
CA GLY A 274 6.45 28.02 -11.32
C GLY A 274 5.13 27.29 -11.59
N PHE A 275 4.07 28.09 -11.76
CA PHE A 275 2.72 27.58 -11.98
C PHE A 275 2.51 26.89 -13.33
N ASP A 276 3.32 27.22 -14.34
CA ASP A 276 3.17 26.64 -15.68
C ASP A 276 3.47 25.14 -15.69
N TYR A 277 4.49 24.72 -14.93
CA TYR A 277 4.76 23.29 -14.80
C TYR A 277 3.65 22.55 -14.05
N LEU A 278 3.02 23.19 -13.05
CA LEU A 278 1.85 22.59 -12.39
C LEU A 278 0.66 22.41 -13.35
N ARG A 279 0.38 23.42 -14.18
CA ARG A 279 -0.69 23.34 -15.20
C ARG A 279 -0.40 22.24 -16.22
N TYR A 280 0.85 22.10 -16.63
CA TYR A 280 1.30 21.02 -17.49
C TYR A 280 1.06 19.65 -16.85
N ALA A 281 1.47 19.46 -15.60
CA ALA A 281 1.26 18.21 -14.85
C ALA A 281 -0.23 17.88 -14.67
N ALA A 282 -1.07 18.89 -14.39
CA ALA A 282 -2.52 18.73 -14.26
C ALA A 282 -3.19 18.18 -15.53
N THR A 283 -2.61 18.45 -16.71
CA THR A 283 -3.17 18.03 -18.00
C THR A 283 -2.54 16.72 -18.51
N ASN A 284 -1.27 16.45 -18.17
CA ASN A 284 -0.48 15.38 -18.81
C ASN A 284 -0.07 14.23 -17.88
N SER A 285 -0.15 14.39 -16.55
CA SER A 285 0.24 13.31 -15.63
C SER A 285 -0.80 12.18 -15.63
N THR A 286 -0.34 10.95 -15.87
CA THR A 286 -1.15 9.73 -15.81
C THR A 286 -1.09 9.02 -14.46
N ILE A 287 -0.25 9.53 -13.55
CA ILE A 287 -0.06 9.01 -12.19
C ILE A 287 -0.32 10.12 -11.15
N PRO A 288 -0.58 9.75 -9.88
CA PRO A 288 -0.71 10.73 -8.79
C PRO A 288 0.49 11.67 -8.73
N TRP A 289 0.24 12.93 -8.42
CA TRP A 289 1.29 13.93 -8.29
C TRP A 289 0.96 14.92 -7.18
N PHE A 290 2.02 15.41 -6.51
CA PHE A 290 1.93 16.36 -5.40
C PHE A 290 2.69 17.62 -5.76
N ALA A 291 2.00 18.77 -5.75
CA ALA A 291 2.68 20.06 -5.85
C ALA A 291 3.54 20.26 -4.61
N ILE A 292 4.80 20.68 -4.78
CA ILE A 292 5.74 20.85 -3.65
C ILE A 292 6.60 22.10 -3.83
N GLY A 293 7.00 22.71 -2.71
CA GLY A 293 7.99 23.77 -2.68
C GLY A 293 7.39 25.12 -2.31
N GLY A 294 7.57 25.52 -1.05
CA GLY A 294 7.15 26.82 -0.53
C GLY A 294 5.65 26.97 -0.28
N ILE A 295 4.90 25.86 -0.30
CA ILE A 295 3.45 25.87 -0.11
C ILE A 295 3.11 26.01 1.38
N ASP A 296 2.22 26.95 1.69
CA ASP A 296 1.61 27.16 3.00
C ASP A 296 0.10 27.45 2.87
N LEU A 297 -0.59 27.77 3.96
CA LEU A 297 -2.03 28.06 3.92
C LEU A 297 -2.38 29.41 3.26
N ASN A 298 -1.42 30.32 3.13
CA ASN A 298 -1.62 31.63 2.52
C ASN A 298 -1.63 31.53 1.00
N ASN A 299 -0.81 30.64 0.43
CA ASN A 299 -0.65 30.47 -1.00
C ASN A 299 -1.29 29.19 -1.59
N LEU A 300 -1.89 28.34 -0.74
CA LEU A 300 -2.50 27.08 -1.18
C LEU A 300 -3.53 27.26 -2.29
N ASN A 301 -4.39 28.29 -2.19
CA ASN A 301 -5.43 28.52 -3.19
C ASN A 301 -4.87 28.77 -4.60
N GLU A 302 -3.75 29.48 -4.71
CA GLU A 302 -3.10 29.73 -6.01
C GLU A 302 -2.57 28.44 -6.63
N VAL A 303 -2.06 27.53 -5.80
CA VAL A 303 -1.64 26.19 -6.23
C VAL A 303 -2.84 25.36 -6.69
N LEU A 304 -3.96 25.40 -5.97
CA LEU A 304 -5.17 24.66 -6.36
C LEU A 304 -5.76 25.16 -7.68
N LEU A 305 -5.65 26.46 -7.96
CA LEU A 305 -6.10 27.07 -9.22
C LEU A 305 -5.33 26.56 -10.46
N THR A 306 -4.15 25.94 -10.29
CA THR A 306 -3.44 25.31 -11.42
C THR A 306 -3.95 23.91 -11.75
N GLY A 307 -4.96 23.41 -11.05
CA GLY A 307 -5.45 22.03 -11.16
C GLY A 307 -4.77 21.04 -10.22
N ALA A 308 -3.92 21.51 -9.30
CA ALA A 308 -3.38 20.66 -8.25
C ALA A 308 -4.48 20.19 -7.32
N GLN A 309 -4.49 18.89 -7.01
CA GLN A 309 -5.43 18.28 -6.07
C GLN A 309 -4.73 17.79 -4.81
N ARG A 310 -3.40 17.68 -4.85
CA ARG A 310 -2.56 17.15 -3.77
C ARG A 310 -1.35 18.06 -3.59
N VAL A 311 -0.95 18.26 -2.34
CA VAL A 311 0.20 19.09 -1.99
C VAL A 311 1.12 18.39 -1.00
N ALA A 312 2.41 18.63 -1.16
CA ALA A 312 3.42 18.24 -0.19
C ALA A 312 4.00 19.47 0.49
N VAL A 313 4.12 19.40 1.81
CA VAL A 313 4.59 20.50 2.65
C VAL A 313 5.70 20.04 3.58
N VAL A 314 6.62 20.95 3.89
CA VAL A 314 7.71 20.73 4.86
C VAL A 314 7.50 21.68 6.03
N ARG A 315 7.94 22.94 5.87
CA ARG A 315 7.99 23.95 6.93
C ARG A 315 6.61 24.28 7.50
N ALA A 316 5.58 24.34 6.66
CA ALA A 316 4.23 24.71 7.07
C ALA A 316 3.70 23.86 8.23
N ILE A 317 4.10 22.59 8.32
CA ILE A 317 3.75 21.70 9.44
C ILE A 317 4.94 21.52 10.39
N MET A 318 6.15 21.29 9.87
CA MET A 318 7.33 21.01 10.70
C MET A 318 7.74 22.17 11.62
N GLN A 319 7.40 23.40 11.27
CA GLN A 319 7.73 24.62 12.03
C GLN A 319 6.49 25.32 12.60
N ALA A 320 5.32 24.68 12.55
CA ALA A 320 4.12 25.23 13.14
C ALA A 320 4.15 25.12 14.66
N GLU A 321 3.69 26.16 15.36
CA GLU A 321 3.46 26.07 16.81
C GLU A 321 2.41 25.01 17.17
N GLN A 322 1.43 24.80 16.28
CA GLN A 322 0.38 23.79 16.44
C GLN A 322 0.25 22.92 15.18
N PRO A 323 1.13 21.92 14.98
CA PRO A 323 1.19 21.11 13.76
C PRO A 323 -0.14 20.41 13.43
N GLY A 324 -0.84 19.88 14.44
CA GLY A 324 -2.14 19.23 14.25
C GLY A 324 -3.23 20.18 13.76
N MET A 325 -3.25 21.45 14.23
CA MET A 325 -4.22 22.44 13.73
C MET A 325 -3.94 22.81 12.27
N ILE A 326 -2.68 23.08 11.93
CA ILE A 326 -2.30 23.41 10.55
C ILE A 326 -2.61 22.24 9.61
N THR A 327 -2.33 21.01 10.02
CA THR A 327 -2.67 19.79 9.26
C THR A 327 -4.18 19.71 9.00
N ARG A 328 -5.03 19.91 10.02
CA ARG A 328 -6.49 19.93 9.84
C ARG A 328 -6.95 21.02 8.87
N GLN A 329 -6.34 22.20 8.91
CA GLN A 329 -6.67 23.29 7.99
C GLN A 329 -6.34 22.94 6.54
N PHE A 330 -5.17 22.34 6.27
CA PHE A 330 -4.83 21.84 4.93
C PHE A 330 -5.84 20.80 4.45
N LEU A 331 -6.11 19.77 5.26
CA LEU A 331 -7.04 18.70 4.89
C LEU A 331 -8.45 19.24 4.62
N ALA A 332 -8.92 20.21 5.40
CA ALA A 332 -10.22 20.85 5.19
C ALA A 332 -10.28 21.67 3.90
N GLN A 333 -9.20 22.38 3.53
CA GLN A 333 -9.14 23.12 2.26
C GLN A 333 -9.08 22.17 1.07
N LEU A 334 -8.19 21.18 1.09
CA LEU A 334 -8.05 20.17 0.03
C LEU A 334 -9.33 19.36 -0.18
N GLY A 335 -9.96 18.92 0.91
CA GLY A 335 -11.21 18.15 0.84
C GLY A 335 -12.41 18.95 0.33
N ARG A 336 -12.43 20.29 0.52
CA ARG A 336 -13.45 21.15 -0.10
C ARG A 336 -13.26 21.23 -1.61
N GLN A 337 -12.03 21.41 -2.08
CA GLN A 337 -11.72 21.50 -3.50
C GLN A 337 -12.08 20.20 -4.24
N GLN A 338 -11.77 19.04 -3.65
CA GLN A 338 -12.09 17.76 -4.27
C GLN A 338 -13.60 17.55 -4.42
N ARG A 339 -14.40 17.89 -3.39
CA ARG A 339 -15.87 17.84 -3.50
C ARG A 339 -16.43 18.76 -4.57
N LEU A 340 -15.83 19.94 -4.78
CA LEU A 340 -16.24 20.86 -5.85
C LEU A 340 -15.96 20.27 -7.24
N LEU A 341 -14.81 19.63 -7.42
CA LEU A 341 -14.47 18.93 -8.66
C LEU A 341 -15.45 17.78 -8.93
N ASP A 342 -15.71 16.93 -7.93
CA ASP A 342 -16.64 15.79 -8.06
C ASP A 342 -18.07 16.22 -8.41
N LEU A 343 -18.52 17.38 -7.93
CA LEU A 343 -19.82 17.95 -8.28
C LEU A 343 -19.85 18.53 -9.70
N GLY A 344 -18.76 19.18 -10.13
CA GLY A 344 -18.63 19.71 -11.49
C GLY A 344 -18.62 18.61 -12.57
N THR A 345 -18.00 17.46 -12.29
CA THR A 345 -17.95 16.32 -13.22
C THR A 345 -19.29 15.58 -13.33
N LYS A 346 -20.21 15.72 -12.37
CA LYS A 346 -21.55 15.12 -12.43
C LYS A 346 -22.60 15.96 -13.18
N LEU A 347 -22.26 17.20 -13.53
CA LEU A 347 -23.14 18.17 -14.21
C LEU A 347 -22.85 18.30 -15.71
N ILE A 348 -21.90 17.53 -16.23
CA ILE A 348 -21.55 17.38 -17.65
C ILE A 348 -21.86 15.93 -18.03
#